data_AF-A0A946VCM2-F1
#
_entry.id   AF-A0A946VCM2-F1
#
_cell.length_a   1.000
_cell.length_b   1.000
_cell.length_c   1.000
_cell.angle_alpha   90.00
_cell.angle_beta   90.00
_cell.angle_gamma   90.00
#
_symmetry.space_group_name_H-M   'P 1'
#
loop_
_entity.id
_entity.type
_entity.pdbx_description
1 polymer ?
#
loop_
_entity_poly.entity_id
_entity_poly.type
_entity_poly.pdbx_seq_one_letter_code
_entity_poly.pdbx_strand_id
1 'polypeptide(L)'
;MERAFESFMYASRWILAPIYLGLSIALLLLGVKFFEEALHALPLVLEMKETDLVLLVLSLVDLALVGGLLVMVMFSGYENFVSRIDVAEGTEKLSWLGKLDSGSLKQKVA
;
A
#
# COMPACT_ATOMS: atom_id res chain seq x y z
N MET A 1 26.01 6.30 -13.57
CA MET A 1 24.92 6.70 -12.66
C MET A 1 23.71 5.76 -12.77
N GLU A 2 23.40 5.20 -13.96
CA GLU A 2 22.31 4.23 -14.15
C GLU A 2 22.41 2.98 -13.24
N ARG A 3 23.60 2.36 -13.13
CA ARG A 3 23.81 1.16 -12.26
C ARG A 3 23.59 1.40 -10.76
N ALA A 4 23.87 2.62 -10.28
CA ALA A 4 23.62 2.96 -8.88
C ALA A 4 22.12 3.13 -8.61
N PHE A 5 21.38 3.62 -9.60
CA PHE A 5 19.93 3.77 -9.54
C PHE A 5 19.21 2.41 -9.62
N GLU A 6 19.66 1.51 -10.51
CA GLU A 6 19.17 0.11 -10.56
C GLU A 6 19.42 -0.63 -9.24
N SER A 7 20.64 -0.55 -8.69
CA SER A 7 20.97 -1.20 -7.42
C SER A 7 20.15 -0.66 -6.24
N PHE A 8 19.83 0.64 -6.25
CA PHE A 8 18.99 1.26 -5.22
C PHE A 8 17.53 0.79 -5.34
N MET A 9 17.03 0.60 -6.56
CA MET A 9 15.69 0.06 -6.83
C MET A 9 15.56 -1.41 -6.44
N TYR A 10 16.58 -2.24 -6.70
CA TYR A 10 16.62 -3.62 -6.19
C TYR A 10 16.67 -3.69 -4.66
N ALA A 11 17.44 -2.82 -4.02
CA ALA A 11 17.52 -2.75 -2.56
C ALA A 11 16.19 -2.33 -1.91
N SER A 12 15.43 -1.44 -2.57
CA SER A 12 14.11 -0.99 -2.14
C SER A 12 13.13 -2.15 -1.94
N ARG A 13 13.07 -3.12 -2.88
CA ARG A 13 12.18 -4.31 -2.77
C ARG A 13 12.44 -5.11 -1.50
N TRP A 14 13.72 -5.24 -1.10
CA TRP A 14 14.10 -6.02 0.08
C TRP A 14 13.77 -5.31 1.40
N ILE A 15 13.75 -3.98 1.43
CA ILE A 15 13.33 -3.18 2.59
C ILE A 15 11.79 -3.12 2.71
N LEU A 16 11.08 -3.10 1.57
CA LEU A 16 9.62 -3.09 1.53
C LEU A 16 9.00 -4.37 2.10
N ALA A 17 9.60 -5.54 1.86
CA ALA A 17 9.10 -6.83 2.34
C ALA A 17 8.91 -6.91 3.88
N PRO A 18 9.93 -6.62 4.73
CA PRO A 18 9.76 -6.64 6.18
C PRO A 18 8.83 -5.52 6.68
N ILE A 19 8.76 -4.38 6.00
CA ILE A 19 7.84 -3.30 6.37
C ILE A 19 6.39 -3.78 6.18
N TYR A 20 6.03 -4.33 5.02
CA TYR A 20 4.66 -4.84 4.81
C TYR A 20 4.31 -6.01 5.71
N LEU A 21 5.29 -6.85 6.06
CA LEU A 21 5.08 -7.90 7.06
C LEU A 21 4.75 -7.30 8.43
N GLY A 22 5.51 -6.29 8.86
CA GLY A 22 5.26 -5.55 10.10
C GLY A 22 3.89 -4.87 10.11
N LEU A 23 3.50 -4.21 9.02
CA LEU A 23 2.19 -3.58 8.86
C LEU A 23 1.04 -4.61 8.92
N SER A 24 1.24 -5.79 8.30
CA SER A 24 0.26 -6.89 8.36
C SER A 24 0.08 -7.41 9.78
N ILE A 25 1.18 -7.60 10.52
CA ILE A 25 1.13 -8.00 11.93
C ILE A 25 0.44 -6.92 12.77
N ALA A 26 0.77 -5.64 12.55
CA ALA A 26 0.12 -4.52 13.25
C ALA A 26 -1.39 -4.48 13.00
N LEU A 27 -1.82 -4.72 11.76
CA LEU A 27 -3.24 -4.80 11.40
C LEU A 27 -3.95 -5.94 12.12
N LEU A 28 -3.32 -7.12 12.21
CA LEU A 28 -3.86 -8.25 12.97
C LEU A 28 -3.97 -7.93 14.47
N LEU A 29 -2.94 -7.32 15.06
CA LEU A 29 -2.95 -6.92 16.47
C LEU A 29 -4.04 -5.89 16.77
N LEU A 30 -4.22 -4.89 15.90
CA LEU A 30 -5.31 -3.93 16.00
C LEU A 30 -6.67 -4.60 15.92
N GLY A 31 -6.85 -5.53 14.97
CA GLY A 31 -8.08 -6.31 14.85
C GLY A 31 -8.39 -7.08 16.13
N VAL A 32 -7.41 -7.80 16.68
CA VAL A 32 -7.56 -8.53 17.94
C VAL A 32 -7.97 -7.58 19.08
N LYS A 33 -7.29 -6.44 19.22
CA LYS A 33 -7.62 -5.45 20.26
C LYS A 33 -9.02 -4.86 20.10
N PHE A 34 -9.43 -4.55 18.87
CA PHE A 34 -10.78 -4.08 18.58
C PHE A 34 -11.84 -5.09 19.04
N PHE A 35 -11.68 -6.37 18.70
CA PHE A 35 -12.62 -7.41 19.12
C PHE A 35 -12.59 -7.67 20.63
N GLU A 36 -11.41 -7.63 21.25
CA GLU A 36 -11.27 -7.76 22.71
C GLU A 36 -12.03 -6.67 23.45
N GLU A 37 -11.87 -5.41 23.03
CA GLU A 37 -12.54 -4.24 23.60
C GLU A 37 -14.06 -4.32 23.38
N ALA A 38 -14.50 -4.69 22.16
CA ALA A 38 -15.92 -4.84 21.83
C ALA A 38 -16.60 -5.97 22.63
N LEU A 39 -15.95 -7.12 22.78
CA LEU A 39 -16.48 -8.25 23.54
C LEU A 39 -16.52 -7.97 25.04
N HIS A 40 -15.54 -7.24 25.59
CA HIS A 40 -15.57 -6.77 26.98
C HIS A 40 -16.65 -5.71 27.23
N ALA A 41 -16.94 -4.86 26.24
CA ALA A 41 -17.94 -3.81 26.36
C ALA A 41 -19.36 -4.34 26.43
N LEU A 42 -19.68 -5.43 25.71
CA LEU A 42 -21.03 -6.00 25.62
C LEU A 42 -21.72 -6.26 26.97
N PRO A 43 -21.10 -6.97 27.93
CA PRO A 43 -21.74 -7.20 29.23
C PRO A 43 -21.80 -5.94 30.10
N LEU A 44 -20.85 -5.01 29.96
CA LEU A 44 -20.76 -3.80 30.78
C LEU A 44 -21.70 -2.68 30.30
N VAL A 45 -22.13 -2.70 29.03
CA VAL A 45 -22.85 -1.58 28.39
C VAL A 45 -24.13 -1.18 29.13
N LEU A 46 -24.77 -2.11 29.85
CA LEU A 46 -26.00 -1.88 30.59
C LEU A 46 -25.78 -1.29 31.98
N GLU A 47 -24.57 -1.39 32.52
CA GLU A 47 -24.19 -0.89 33.85
C GLU A 47 -23.30 0.36 33.78
N MET A 48 -22.76 0.67 32.60
CA MET A 48 -21.88 1.82 32.36
C MET A 48 -22.63 3.17 32.39
N LYS A 49 -21.92 4.21 32.80
CA LYS A 49 -22.40 5.60 32.67
C LYS A 49 -22.32 6.05 31.21
N GLU A 50 -23.19 7.00 30.83
CA GLU A 50 -23.24 7.54 29.46
C GLU A 50 -21.89 8.07 28.96
N THR A 51 -21.13 8.77 29.81
CA THR A 51 -19.81 9.29 29.44
C THR A 51 -18.83 8.17 29.11
N ASP A 52 -18.81 7.09 29.89
CA ASP A 52 -17.90 5.97 29.68
C ASP A 52 -18.25 5.22 28.39
N LEU A 53 -19.55 5.09 28.09
CA LEU A 53 -20.03 4.52 26.84
C LEU A 53 -19.54 5.32 25.63
N VAL A 54 -19.65 6.65 25.67
CA VAL A 54 -19.17 7.52 24.57
C VAL A 54 -17.67 7.39 24.38
N LEU A 55 -16.89 7.37 25.47
CA LEU A 55 -15.43 7.19 25.40
C LEU A 55 -15.04 5.84 24.80
N LEU A 56 -15.74 4.76 25.18
CA LEU A 56 -15.52 3.43 24.63
C LEU A 56 -15.79 3.39 23.13
N VAL A 57 -16.90 3.97 22.68
CA VAL A 57 -17.24 4.06 21.26
C VAL A 57 -16.19 4.86 20.49
N LEU A 58 -15.75 6.01 21.03
CA LEU A 58 -14.68 6.81 20.41
C LEU A 58 -13.37 6.02 20.27
N SER A 59 -13.01 5.22 21.27
CA SER A 59 -11.83 4.37 21.21
C SER A 59 -11.96 3.28 20.13
N LEU A 60 -13.12 2.62 20.04
CA LEU A 60 -13.37 1.63 18.98
C LEU A 60 -13.32 2.26 17.58
N VAL A 61 -13.88 3.45 17.41
CA VAL A 61 -13.82 4.20 16.15
C VAL A 61 -12.38 4.54 15.81
N ASP A 62 -11.59 5.02 16.77
CA ASP A 62 -10.18 5.35 16.55
C ASP A 62 -9.37 4.12 16.09
N LEU A 63 -9.54 2.97 16.76
CA LEU A 63 -8.90 1.71 16.35
C LEU A 63 -9.28 1.32 14.92
N ALA A 64 -10.57 1.46 14.55
CA ALA A 64 -11.04 1.17 13.20
C ALA A 64 -10.45 2.14 12.15
N LEU A 65 -10.36 3.43 12.48
CA LEU A 65 -9.76 4.45 11.60
C LEU A 65 -8.27 4.19 11.38
N VAL A 66 -7.52 3.85 12.43
CA VAL A 66 -6.10 3.48 12.32
C VAL A 66 -5.94 2.23 11.47
N GLY A 67 -6.79 1.21 11.65
CA GLY A 67 -6.79 0.02 10.81
C GLY A 67 -7.04 0.31 9.34
N GLY A 68 -8.04 1.16 9.04
CA GLY A 68 -8.32 1.61 7.68
C GLY A 68 -7.16 2.40 7.06
N LEU A 69 -6.50 3.26 7.84
CA LEU A 69 -5.32 4.00 7.42
C LEU A 69 -4.15 3.06 7.09
N LEU A 70 -3.90 2.04 7.92
CA LEU A 70 -2.87 1.05 7.64
C LEU A 70 -3.11 0.33 6.32
N VAL A 71 -4.35 -0.11 6.08
CA VAL A 71 -4.73 -0.76 4.81
C VAL A 71 -4.48 0.16 3.62
N MET A 72 -4.87 1.44 3.73
CA MET A 72 -4.62 2.42 2.68
C MET A 72 -3.12 2.62 2.40
N VAL A 73 -2.31 2.73 3.45
CA VAL A 73 -0.85 2.84 3.34
C VAL A 73 -0.25 1.59 2.71
N MET A 74 -0.75 0.40 3.05
CA MET A 74 -0.29 -0.86 2.47
C MET A 74 -0.55 -0.92 0.96
N PHE A 75 -1.78 -0.63 0.52
CA PHE A 75 -2.13 -0.67 -0.90
C PHE A 75 -1.43 0.43 -1.70
N SER A 76 -1.46 1.67 -1.21
CA SER A 76 -0.82 2.81 -1.86
C SER A 76 0.70 2.63 -1.94
N GLY A 77 1.32 2.14 -0.86
CA GLY A 77 2.74 1.84 -0.85
C GLY A 77 3.10 0.76 -1.87
N TYR A 78 2.30 -0.32 -1.96
CA TYR A 78 2.57 -1.41 -2.89
C TYR A 78 2.47 -0.93 -4.34
N GLU A 79 1.43 -0.17 -4.67
CA GLU A 79 1.24 0.40 -6.00
C GLU A 79 2.38 1.36 -6.38
N ASN A 80 2.75 2.26 -5.48
CA ASN A 80 3.68 3.34 -5.80
C ASN A 80 5.14 2.86 -5.86
N PHE A 81 5.51 1.86 -5.03
CA PHE A 81 6.90 1.43 -4.88
C PHE A 81 7.20 0.01 -5.41
N VAL A 82 6.23 -0.90 -5.48
CA VAL A 82 6.50 -2.26 -5.98
C VAL A 82 5.98 -2.42 -7.41
N SER A 83 4.72 -2.05 -7.66
CA SER A 83 4.10 -2.16 -8.99
C SER A 83 4.84 -1.32 -10.05
N ARG A 84 5.16 -0.05 -9.74
CA ARG A 84 5.91 0.80 -10.69
C ARG A 84 7.31 0.30 -11.02
N ILE A 85 7.98 -0.37 -10.08
CA ILE A 85 9.32 -0.95 -10.29
C ILE A 85 9.22 -2.19 -11.20
N ASP A 86 8.25 -3.06 -10.94
CA ASP A 86 8.03 -4.29 -11.73
C ASP A 86 7.60 -3.98 -13.18
N VAL A 87 6.78 -2.94 -13.38
CA VAL A 87 6.40 -2.44 -14.73
C VAL A 87 7.60 -1.79 -15.46
N ALA A 88 8.53 -1.16 -14.74
CA ALA A 88 9.74 -0.59 -15.34
C ALA A 88 10.73 -1.68 -15.81
N GLU A 89 10.78 -2.83 -15.15
CA GLU A 89 11.62 -3.98 -15.55
C GLU A 89 11.00 -4.82 -16.67
N GLY A 90 9.67 -4.83 -16.80
CA GLY A 90 8.92 -5.64 -17.78
C GLY A 90 8.51 -4.96 -19.08
N THR A 91 8.81 -3.67 -19.27
CA THR A 91 8.58 -3.01 -20.55
C THR A 91 9.80 -3.20 -21.45
N GLU A 92 9.79 -4.30 -22.21
CA GLU A 92 10.11 -4.20 -23.62
C GLU A 92 9.33 -2.98 -24.15
N LYS A 93 10.00 -1.83 -24.23
CA LYS A 93 9.58 -0.73 -25.09
C LYS A 93 9.52 -1.31 -26.49
N LEU A 94 8.36 -1.89 -26.81
CA LEU A 94 7.76 -2.00 -28.12
C LEU A 94 8.80 -1.99 -29.24
N SER A 95 9.31 -3.17 -29.61
CA SER A 95 10.26 -3.34 -30.72
C SER A 95 9.77 -2.78 -32.07
N TRP A 96 8.49 -2.38 -32.15
CA TRP A 96 7.89 -1.66 -33.28
C TRP A 96 8.19 -0.15 -33.30
N LEU A 97 8.53 0.50 -32.18
CA LEU A 97 8.85 1.93 -32.16
C LEU A 97 10.26 2.23 -32.72
N GLY A 98 11.12 1.21 -32.81
CA GLY A 98 12.49 1.31 -33.33
C GLY A 98 12.64 0.89 -34.80
N LYS A 99 11.56 0.48 -35.47
CA LYS A 99 11.54 0.08 -36.90
C LYS A 99 10.73 1.03 -37.79
N LEU A 100 10.42 2.25 -37.34
CA LEU A 100 10.08 3.30 -38.29
C LEU A 100 11.39 3.87 -38.85
N ASP A 101 11.88 3.12 -39.84
CA ASP A 101 13.01 3.40 -40.70
C ASP A 101 13.12 4.88 -41.10
N SER A 102 14.33 5.40 -40.96
CA SER A 102 14.80 6.74 -41.26
C SER A 102 14.87 7.05 -42.77
N GLY A 103 14.02 6.45 -43.61
CA GLY A 103 14.19 6.43 -45.06
C GLY A 103 12.98 6.76 -45.95
N SER A 104 11.73 6.63 -45.49
CA SER A 104 10.60 6.48 -46.42
C SER A 104 9.65 7.68 -46.61
N LEU A 105 9.98 8.87 -46.10
CA LEU A 105 9.21 10.10 -46.39
C LEU A 105 10.05 11.21 -47.05
N LYS A 106 11.18 10.86 -47.65
CA LYS A 106 11.66 11.58 -48.85
C LYS A 106 11.01 10.89 -50.04
N GLN A 107 10.28 11.64 -50.85
CA GLN A 107 9.69 11.24 -52.13
C GLN A 107 8.29 10.60 -52.05
N LYS A 108 7.28 11.47 -51.96
CA LYS A 108 6.27 11.47 -53.01
C LYS A 108 6.17 12.89 -53.57
N VAL A 109 6.90 13.06 -54.67
CA VAL A 109 6.81 14.17 -55.61
C VAL A 109 5.49 14.05 -56.37
N ALA A 110 4.69 15.10 -56.36
CA ALA A 110 4.01 15.71 -57.51
C ALA A 110 3.35 17.01 -57.04
#